data_AF-A0A3B8RPB5-F1
#
_entry.id   AF-A0A3B8RPB5-F1
#
_cell.length_a   1.000
_cell.length_b   1.000
_cell.length_c   1.000
_cell.angle_alpha   90.00
_cell.angle_beta   90.00
_cell.angle_gamma   90.00
#
_symmetry.space_group_name_H-M   'P 1'
#
loop_
_entity.id
_entity.type
_entity.pdbx_description
1 polymer ?
#
loop_
_entity_poly.entity_id
_entity_poly.type
_entity_poly.pdbx_seq_one_letter_code
_entity_poly.pdbx_strand_id
1 'polypeptide(L)'
;KRTIFELLDVEKNVGITLTESLAMHPAASVCGLYFAHPEAKYFNVGKIGKDQVLDYHKRKGMSIDETERWLRPILNYDEGE
;
A
#
# COMPACT_ATOMS: atom_id res chain seq x y z
N LYS A 1 -4.26 1.44 1.01
CA LYS A 1 -5.73 1.42 1.08
C LYS A 1 -6.32 2.67 1.74
N ARG A 2 -5.78 3.15 2.88
CA ARG A 2 -6.26 4.38 3.57
C ARG A 2 -6.60 5.55 2.64
N THR A 3 -5.71 5.90 1.71
CA THR A 3 -5.94 6.98 0.72
C THR A 3 -7.20 6.79 -0.13
N ILE A 4 -7.52 5.57 -0.56
CA ILE A 4 -8.76 5.29 -1.32
C ILE A 4 -9.99 5.49 -0.40
N PHE A 5 -9.88 5.01 0.84
CA PHE A 5 -10.96 5.09 1.82
C PHE A 5 -11.28 6.52 2.22
N GLU A 6 -10.25 7.34 2.42
CA GLU A 6 -10.37 8.78 2.70
C GLU A 6 -10.93 9.55 1.49
N LEU A 7 -10.40 9.30 0.29
CA LEU A 7 -10.83 10.01 -0.92
C LEU A 7 -12.30 9.78 -1.26
N LEU A 8 -12.81 8.56 -1.02
CA LEU A 8 -14.15 8.16 -1.40
C LEU A 8 -15.15 8.13 -0.24
N ASP A 9 -14.72 8.51 0.98
CA ASP A 9 -15.53 8.46 2.21
C ASP A 9 -16.25 7.09 2.35
N VAL A 10 -15.47 6.00 2.21
CA VAL A 10 -15.98 4.63 1.98
C VAL A 10 -16.86 4.13 3.12
N GLU A 11 -16.44 4.35 4.37
CA GLU A 11 -17.18 3.87 5.54
C GLU A 11 -18.57 4.52 5.60
N LYS A 12 -18.65 5.83 5.34
CA LYS A 12 -19.92 6.55 5.31
C LYS A 12 -20.81 6.15 4.13
N ASN A 13 -20.23 5.99 2.94
CA ASN A 13 -21.00 5.79 1.72
C ASN A 13 -21.46 4.35 1.53
N VAL A 14 -20.69 3.36 1.99
CA VAL A 14 -20.96 1.93 1.74
C VAL A 14 -20.74 1.01 2.94
N GLY A 15 -20.36 1.54 4.12
CA GLY A 15 -20.25 0.77 5.36
C GLY A 15 -19.08 -0.20 5.43
N ILE A 16 -18.16 -0.17 4.47
CA ILE A 16 -16.95 -1.02 4.46
C ILE A 16 -15.87 -0.35 5.32
N THR A 17 -15.22 -1.12 6.19
CA THR A 17 -14.17 -0.64 7.10
C THR A 17 -12.83 -1.31 6.84
N LEU A 18 -11.75 -0.71 7.36
CA LEU A 18 -10.41 -1.30 7.37
C LEU A 18 -10.05 -1.78 8.78
N THR A 19 -9.52 -2.99 8.88
CA THR A 19 -8.88 -3.46 10.11
C THR A 19 -7.54 -2.74 10.33
N GLU A 20 -6.92 -2.93 11.50
CA GLU A 20 -5.58 -2.41 11.80
C GLU A 20 -4.51 -2.86 10.78
N SER A 21 -4.66 -4.08 10.25
CA SER A 21 -3.81 -4.66 9.20
C SER A 21 -4.24 -4.29 7.77
N LEU A 22 -5.21 -3.38 7.62
CA LEU A 22 -5.78 -2.94 6.34
C LEU A 22 -6.48 -4.05 5.54
N ALA A 23 -6.97 -5.09 6.19
CA ALA A 23 -7.97 -5.97 5.58
C ALA A 23 -9.32 -5.23 5.52
N MET A 24 -10.17 -5.55 4.54
CA MET A 24 -11.50 -4.94 4.42
C MET A 24 -12.54 -5.81 5.13
N HIS A 25 -13.51 -5.16 5.79
CA HIS A 25 -14.68 -5.81 6.37
C HIS A 25 -15.96 -5.18 5.79
N PRO A 26 -16.90 -5.98 5.24
CA PRO A 26 -16.90 -7.44 5.13
C PRO A 26 -15.80 -8.02 4.24
N ALA A 27 -15.45 -9.30 4.43
CA ALA A 27 -14.36 -9.94 3.68
C ALA A 27 -14.62 -9.99 2.16
N ALA A 28 -15.89 -10.06 1.74
CA ALA A 28 -16.30 -10.00 0.35
C ALA A 28 -16.32 -8.55 -0.18
N SER A 29 -15.18 -7.86 -0.10
CA SER A 29 -15.00 -6.48 -0.55
C SER A 29 -13.83 -6.36 -1.53
N VAL A 30 -13.92 -5.41 -2.47
CA VAL A 30 -12.85 -5.10 -3.44
C VAL A 30 -12.67 -3.58 -3.53
N CYS A 31 -11.44 -3.10 -3.58
CA CYS A 31 -11.10 -1.72 -3.90
C CYS A 31 -9.85 -1.67 -4.78
N GLY A 32 -9.66 -0.58 -5.51
CA GLY A 32 -8.53 -0.42 -6.44
C GLY A 32 -8.45 0.97 -7.03
N LEU A 33 -7.50 1.13 -7.95
CA LEU A 33 -7.28 2.34 -8.73
C LEU A 33 -7.60 2.07 -10.20
N TYR A 34 -8.11 3.07 -10.91
CA TYR A 34 -8.36 3.00 -12.34
C TYR A 34 -7.22 3.69 -13.11
N PHE A 35 -6.66 3.00 -14.11
CA PHE A 35 -5.68 3.54 -15.06
C PHE A 35 -6.24 3.40 -16.47
N ALA A 36 -6.35 4.51 -17.20
CA ALA A 36 -6.98 4.54 -18.53
C ALA A 36 -5.98 4.51 -19.71
N HIS A 37 -4.67 4.52 -19.44
CA HIS A 37 -3.67 4.53 -20.50
C HIS A 37 -3.71 3.20 -21.30
N PRO A 38 -3.68 3.22 -22.64
CA PRO A 38 -3.83 2.01 -23.47
C PRO A 38 -2.72 0.97 -23.25
N GLU A 39 -1.55 1.41 -22.78
CA GLU A 39 -0.43 0.52 -22.45
C GLU A 39 -0.39 0.09 -20.96
N ALA A 40 -1.36 0.53 -20.16
CA ALA A 40 -1.42 0.13 -18.76
C ALA A 40 -1.64 -1.39 -18.65
N LYS A 41 -0.80 -2.04 -17.85
CA LYS A 41 -0.84 -3.48 -17.62
C LYS A 41 -0.42 -3.80 -16.20
N TYR A 42 -0.90 -4.93 -15.68
CA TYR A 42 -0.38 -5.46 -14.43
C TYR A 42 1.07 -5.92 -14.61
N PHE A 43 1.91 -5.59 -13.63
CA PHE A 43 3.29 -6.05 -13.55
C PHE A 43 3.69 -6.24 -12.08
N ASN A 44 4.70 -7.07 -11.86
CA ASN A 44 5.27 -7.24 -10.52
C ASN A 44 6.28 -6.14 -10.25
N VAL A 45 6.20 -5.50 -9.08
CA VAL A 45 7.17 -4.49 -8.63
C VAL A 45 8.59 -5.10 -8.53
N GLY A 46 8.69 -6.38 -8.17
CA GLY A 46 9.97 -7.05 -7.96
C GLY A 46 10.56 -6.73 -6.59
N LYS A 47 11.84 -7.08 -6.43
CA LYS A 47 12.61 -6.84 -5.22
C LYS A 47 13.16 -5.39 -5.21
N ILE A 48 13.06 -4.69 -4.09
CA ILE A 48 13.45 -3.27 -3.95
C ILE A 48 14.67 -3.10 -3.03
N GLY A 49 15.50 -2.12 -3.37
CA GLY A 49 16.69 -1.72 -2.62
C GLY A 49 16.39 -0.83 -1.42
N LYS A 50 17.35 -0.75 -0.50
CA LYS A 50 17.30 0.15 0.67
C LYS A 50 17.20 1.62 0.24
N ASP A 51 17.83 2.00 -0.85
CA ASP A 51 17.73 3.34 -1.45
C ASP A 51 16.27 3.71 -1.78
N GLN A 52 15.50 2.79 -2.37
CA GLN A 52 14.08 3.01 -2.67
C GLN A 52 13.23 3.08 -1.41
N VAL A 53 13.52 2.27 -0.38
CA VAL A 53 12.84 2.37 0.92
C VAL A 53 13.13 3.71 1.59
N LEU A 54 14.39 4.17 1.54
CA LEU A 54 14.85 5.46 2.06
C LEU A 54 14.24 6.68 1.34
N ASP A 55 13.87 6.56 0.06
CA ASP A 55 13.07 7.57 -0.62
C ASP A 55 11.59 7.50 -0.21
N TYR A 56 11.04 6.29 -0.19
CA TYR A 56 9.61 6.07 -0.01
C TYR A 56 9.12 6.45 1.39
N HIS A 57 9.88 6.13 2.45
CA HIS A 57 9.47 6.49 3.82
C HIS A 57 9.35 8.02 3.98
N LYS A 58 10.24 8.80 3.35
CA LYS A 58 10.19 10.28 3.38
C LYS A 58 8.93 10.80 2.69
N ARG A 59 8.63 10.28 1.49
CA ARG A 59 7.42 10.64 0.73
C ARG A 59 6.13 10.28 1.46
N LYS A 60 6.16 9.20 2.24
CA LYS A 60 5.03 8.75 3.05
C LYS A 60 4.94 9.38 4.43
N GLY A 61 6.00 10.05 4.90
CA GLY A 61 6.08 10.55 6.27
C GLY A 61 6.07 9.43 7.31
N MET A 62 6.57 8.25 6.97
CA MET A 62 6.61 7.07 7.83
C MET A 62 8.01 6.85 8.40
N SER A 63 8.11 6.15 9.54
CA SER A 63 9.40 5.65 10.01
C SER A 63 9.93 4.59 9.04
N ILE A 64 11.25 4.37 9.08
CA ILE A 64 11.89 3.32 8.29
C ILE A 64 11.32 1.95 8.70
N ASP A 65 11.29 1.65 10.00
CA ASP A 65 10.76 0.40 10.55
C ASP A 65 9.31 0.11 10.11
N GLU A 66 8.44 1.13 10.12
CA GLU A 66 7.05 0.96 9.65
C GLU A 66 7.02 0.67 8.15
N THR A 67 7.85 1.38 7.38
CA THR A 67 7.94 1.20 5.93
C THR A 67 8.44 -0.19 5.58
N GLU A 68 9.51 -0.65 6.22
CA GLU A 68 10.07 -2.00 6.06
C GLU A 68 9.04 -3.06 6.45
N ARG A 69 8.35 -2.90 7.58
CA ARG A 69 7.27 -3.81 7.99
C ARG A 69 6.20 -4.00 6.90
N TRP A 70 5.76 -2.91 6.24
CA TRP A 70 4.76 -2.99 5.18
C TRP A 70 5.31 -3.55 3.86
N LEU A 71 6.59 -3.32 3.56
CA LEU A 71 7.24 -3.73 2.31
C LEU A 71 8.05 -5.04 2.42
N ARG A 72 8.08 -5.66 3.61
CA ARG A 72 8.87 -6.84 3.95
C ARG A 72 8.91 -7.95 2.88
N PRO A 73 7.79 -8.35 2.24
CA PRO A 73 7.83 -9.40 1.21
C PRO A 73 8.72 -9.07 -0.01
N ILE A 74 8.95 -7.79 -0.29
CA ILE A 74 9.66 -7.32 -1.48
C ILE A 74 11.03 -6.68 -1.19
N LEU A 75 11.49 -6.67 0.06
CA LEU A 75 12.85 -6.20 0.38
C LEU A 75 13.90 -7.15 -0.22
N ASN A 76 15.03 -6.56 -0.66
CA ASN A 76 16.18 -7.27 -1.22
C ASN A 76 17.43 -7.23 -0.33
N TYR A 77 17.27 -6.76 0.90
CA TYR A 77 18.28 -6.56 1.92
C TYR A 77 17.72 -7.01 3.27
N ASP A 78 18.59 -7.24 4.24
CA ASP A 78 18.18 -7.65 5.58
C ASP A 78 17.81 -6.42 6.44
N GLU A 79 16.69 -6.53 7.14
CA GLU A 79 16.19 -5.50 8.06
C GLU A 79 17.26 -5.24 9.14
N GLY A 80 17.68 -3.98 9.34
CA GLY A 80 18.67 -3.59 10.34
C GLY A 80 20.13 -3.51 9.88
N GLU A 81 20.44 -3.80 8.61
CA GLU A 81 21.65 -3.27 7.96
C GLU A 81 21.57 -1.75 7.78
#